data_AF-A0A661R7U6-F1
#
_entry.id   AF-A0A661R7U6-F1
#
_cell.length_a   1.000
_cell.length_b   1.000
_cell.length_c   1.000
_cell.angle_alpha   90.00
_cell.angle_beta   90.00
_cell.angle_gamma   90.00
#
_symmetry.space_group_name_H-M   'P 1'
#
loop_
_entity.id
_entity.type
_entity.pdbx_description
1 polymer ?
#
loop_
_entity_poly.entity_id
_entity_poly.type
_entity_poly.pdbx_seq_one_letter_code
_entity_poly.pdbx_strand_id
1 'polypeptide(L)' 'MKKKILLAVDDSIHSADAIKYAVRMSLPVKDVSYTLFHVQPTISQYLLDKAFFLGSVAKHVLDKISGRALWLVS' A
#
# COMPACT_ATOMS: atom_id res chain seq x y z
N MET A 1 20.60 -3.29 -19.85
CA MET A 1 20.36 -3.75 -18.47
C MET A 1 18.95 -3.38 -18.07
N LYS A 2 18.10 -4.35 -17.67
CA LYS A 2 16.74 -4.06 -17.21
C LYS A 2 16.79 -3.25 -15.93
N LYS A 3 16.21 -2.04 -15.93
CA LYS A 3 16.13 -1.17 -14.75
C LYS A 3 14.91 -1.57 -13.92
N LYS A 4 15.02 -1.55 -12.60
CA LYS A 4 13.93 -1.91 -11.68
C LYS A 4 13.65 -0.74 -10.75
N ILE A 5 12.39 -0.33 -10.68
CA ILE A 5 11.94 0.80 -9.87
C ILE A 5 10.85 0.31 -8.92
N LEU A 6 11.08 0.49 -7.61
CA LEU A 6 10.08 0.26 -6.58
C LEU A 6 9.36 1.57 -6.30
N LEU A 7 8.03 1.57 -6.41
CA LEU A 7 7.19 2.73 -6.15
C LEU A 7 6.35 2.46 -4.90
N ALA A 8 6.62 3.22 -3.84
CA ALA A 8 5.77 3.21 -2.66
C ALA A 8 4.43 3.88 -3.01
N VAL A 9 3.33 3.19 -2.75
CA VAL A 9 1.98 3.67 -3.04
C VAL A 9 1.11 3.67 -1.78
N ASP A 10 0.16 4.58 -1.73
CA ASP A 10 -0.86 4.71 -0.70
C ASP A 10 -2.16 5.29 -1.30
N ASP A 11 -3.18 5.53 -0.47
CA ASP A 11 -4.47 6.08 -0.90
C ASP A 11 -4.42 7.61 -1.14
N SER A 12 -3.23 8.23 -1.19
CA SER A 12 -3.09 9.66 -1.40
C SER A 12 -3.12 10.07 -2.88
N ILE A 13 -3.55 11.30 -3.14
CA ILE A 13 -3.50 11.91 -4.48
C ILE A 13 -2.05 11.97 -5.00
N HIS A 14 -1.08 12.21 -4.11
CA HIS A 14 0.35 12.24 -4.46
C HIS A 14 0.85 10.89 -4.97
N SER A 15 0.38 9.78 -4.39
CA SER A 15 0.71 8.44 -4.89
C SER A 15 0.13 8.22 -6.29
N ALA A 16 -1.11 8.64 -6.54
CA ALA A 16 -1.71 8.56 -7.86
C ALA A 16 -0.92 9.37 -8.91
N ASP A 17 -0.46 10.57 -8.54
CA ASP A 17 0.35 11.40 -9.44
C ASP A 17 1.75 10.83 -9.66
N ALA A 18 2.37 10.20 -8.65
CA ALA A 18 3.63 9.48 -8.79
C ALA A 18 3.51 8.29 -9.75
N ILE A 19 2.41 7.54 -9.71
CA ILE A 19 2.12 6.45 -10.66
C ILE A 19 1.99 7.02 -12.08
N LYS A 20 1.22 8.10 -12.28
CA LYS A 20 1.07 8.75 -13.59
C LYS A 20 2.42 9.20 -14.14
N TYR A 21 3.28 9.76 -13.30
CA TYR A 21 4.63 10.14 -13.69
C TYR A 21 5.48 8.93 -14.10
N ALA A 22 5.46 7.85 -13.31
CA ALA A 22 6.16 6.61 -13.63
C ALA A 22 5.75 6.02 -14.98
N VAL A 23 4.44 6.02 -15.28
CA VAL A 23 3.90 5.58 -16.58
C VAL A 23 4.36 6.49 -17.72
N ARG A 24 4.37 7.82 -17.51
CA ARG A 24 4.90 8.75 -18.53
C ARG A 24 6.37 8.52 -18.81
N MET A 25 7.15 8.11 -17.80
CA MET A 25 8.58 7.80 -17.94
C MET A 25 8.86 6.48 -18.66
N SER A 26 7.90 5.56 -18.73
CA SER A 26 8.10 4.29 -19.46
C SER A 26 8.08 4.46 -20.98
N LEU A 27 7.62 5.61 -21.49
CA LEU A 27 7.64 5.94 -22.91
C LEU A 27 9.07 6.25 -23.42
N PRO A 28 9.83 7.17 -22.81
CA PRO A 28 11.21 7.44 -23.23
C PRO A 28 12.21 6.40 -22.75
N VAL A 29 11.98 5.74 -21.60
CA VAL A 29 12.94 4.80 -21.01
C VAL A 29 12.52 3.36 -21.28
N LYS A 30 13.19 2.71 -22.24
CA LYS A 30 13.00 1.29 -22.55
C LYS A 30 13.62 0.41 -21.47
N ASP A 31 13.09 -0.80 -21.32
CA ASP A 31 13.56 -1.83 -20.37
C ASP A 31 13.49 -1.44 -18.88
N VAL A 32 12.42 -0.75 -18.48
CA VAL A 32 12.12 -0.46 -17.06
C VAL A 32 11.01 -1.38 -16.55
N SER A 33 11.21 -1.94 -15.36
CA SER A 33 10.22 -2.69 -14.60
C SER A 33 9.79 -1.88 -13.39
N TYR A 34 8.49 -1.76 -13.16
CA TYR A 34 7.95 -1.10 -11.98
C TYR A 34 7.34 -2.13 -11.01
N THR A 35 7.52 -1.91 -9.73
CA THR A 35 6.88 -2.69 -8.67
C THR A 35 6.17 -1.71 -7.74
N LEU A 36 4.85 -1.82 -7.63
CA LEU A 36 4.07 -1.02 -6.69
C LEU A 36 4.09 -1.70 -5.31
N PHE A 37 4.32 -0.94 -4.27
CA PHE A 37 4.42 -1.46 -2.91
C PHE A 37 3.67 -0.56 -1.92
N HIS A 38 2.68 -1.14 -1.24
CA HIS A 38 1.94 -0.47 -0.18
C HIS A 38 2.35 -1.04 1.18
N VAL A 39 2.78 -0.18 2.10
CA VAL A 39 3.10 -0.58 3.48
C VAL A 39 1.85 -0.46 4.33
N GLN A 40 1.29 -1.59 4.75
CA GLN A 40 0.30 -1.58 5.82
C GLN A 40 1.01 -1.57 7.17
N PRO A 41 0.81 -0.52 8.01
CA PRO A 41 1.36 -0.52 9.34
C PRO A 41 0.71 -1.62 10.18
N THR A 42 1.50 -2.32 10.99
CA THR A 42 0.98 -3.25 11.99
C THR A 42 0.10 -2.47 12.97
N ILE A 43 -1.08 -2.98 13.28
CA ILE A 43 -1.94 -2.38 14.31
C ILE A 43 -1.18 -2.43 15.64
N SER A 44 -1.10 -1.30 16.34
CA SER A 44 -0.47 -1.23 17.66
C SER A 44 -1.13 -2.20 18.63
N GLN A 45 -0.32 -2.93 19.39
CA GLN A 45 -0.80 -3.85 20.44
C GLN A 45 -1.75 -3.14 21.41
N TYR A 46 -1.49 -1.86 21.73
CA TYR A 46 -2.38 -1.05 22.55
C TYR A 46 -3.79 -0.90 21.98
N LEU A 47 -3.91 -0.73 20.65
CA LEU A 47 -5.20 -0.62 19.98
C LEU A 47 -5.93 -1.97 19.92
N LEU A 48 -5.18 -3.07 19.74
CA LEU A 48 -5.72 -4.42 19.80
C LEU A 48 -6.26 -4.73 21.20
N ASP A 49 -5.50 -4.42 22.24
CA ASP A 49 -5.89 -4.61 23.64
C ASP A 49 -7.12 -3.77 23.96
N LYS A 50 -7.14 -2.48 23.56
CA LYS A 50 -8.33 -1.64 23.73
C LYS A 50 -9.56 -2.16 23.00
N ALA A 51 -9.43 -2.68 21.78
CA ALA A 51 -10.56 -3.22 21.04
C ALA A 51 -11.12 -4.51 21.67
N PHE A 52 -10.28 -5.31 22.34
CA PHE A 52 -10.75 -6.41 23.17
C PHE A 52 -11.63 -5.89 24.32
N PHE A 53 -11.23 -4.81 24.98
CA PHE A 53 -12.02 -4.20 26.06
C PHE A 53 -13.26 -3.43 25.58
N LEU A 54 -13.23 -2.84 24.38
CA LEU A 54 -14.32 -2.02 23.81
C LEU A 54 -15.40 -2.84 23.08
N GLY A 55 -15.26 -4.16 23.01
CA GLY A 55 -16.26 -5.08 22.50
C GLY A 55 -16.20 -5.36 20.99
N SER A 56 -17.16 -6.17 20.52
CA SER A 56 -17.12 -6.83 19.20
C SER A 56 -17.05 -5.88 17.99
N VAL A 57 -17.56 -4.65 18.10
CA VAL A 57 -17.58 -3.69 16.98
C VAL A 57 -16.19 -3.10 16.75
N ALA A 58 -15.47 -2.74 17.82
CA ALA A 58 -14.10 -2.22 17.72
C ALA A 58 -13.16 -3.27 17.10
N LYS A 59 -13.29 -4.52 17.53
CA LYS A 59 -12.54 -5.65 16.96
C LYS A 59 -12.85 -5.85 15.47
N HIS A 60 -14.12 -5.81 15.07
CA HIS A 60 -14.52 -5.99 13.67
C HIS A 60 -14.00 -4.89 12.73
N VAL A 61 -13.95 -3.64 13.20
CA VAL A 61 -13.41 -2.52 12.41
C VAL A 61 -11.90 -2.63 12.25
N LEU A 62 -11.17 -3.03 13.30
CA LEU A 62 -9.73 -3.25 13.20
C LEU A 62 -9.38 -4.37 12.21
N ASP A 63 -10.10 -5.49 12.25
CA ASP A 63 -9.90 -6.62 11.32
C ASP A 63 -10.13 -6.21 9.84
N LYS A 64 -11.13 -5.36 9.58
CA LYS A 64 -11.39 -4.84 8.22
C LYS A 64 -10.29 -3.92 7.70
N ILE A 65 -9.62 -3.19 8.58
CA ILE A 65 -8.57 -2.24 8.22
C ILE A 65 -7.23 -2.97 8.03
N SER A 66 -6.95 -4.03 8.78
CA SER A 66 -5.73 -4.84 8.61
C SER A 66 -5.71 -5.70 7.35
N GLY A 67 -6.87 -6.11 6.82
CA GLY A 67 -6.95 -7.09 5.72
C GLY A 67 -6.78 -6.57 4.29
N ARG A 68 -6.56 -5.26 4.07
CA ARG A 68 -6.49 -4.67 2.72
C ARG A 68 -5.06 -4.69 2.13
N ALA A 69 -4.48 -5.87 1.99
CA ALA A 69 -3.25 -6.04 1.22
C ALA A 69 -3.61 -6.27 -0.27
N LEU A 70 -3.76 -5.20 -1.04
CA LEU A 70 -3.91 -5.32 -2.50
C LEU A 70 -2.54 -5.53 -3.14
N TRP A 71 -2.16 -6.80 -3.37
CA TRP A 71 -1.00 -7.16 -4.17
C TRP A 71 -1.39 -7.17 -5.65
N LEU A 72 -1.06 -6.11 -6.39
CA LEU A 72 -0.99 -6.19 -7.84
C LEU A 72 0.39 -6.77 -8.21
N VAL A 73 0.40 -8.05 -8.55
CA VAL A 73 1.58 -8.74 -9.09
C VAL A 73 1.71 -8.41 -10.59
N SER A 74 2.97 -8.27 -11.00
CA SER A 74 3.54 -7.88 -12.30
C SER A 74 2.83 -8.35 -13.56
#